data_AF-A0A7S3FI24-F1
#
_entry.id   AF-A0A7S3FI24-F1
#
_cell.length_a   1.000
_cell.length_b   1.000
_cell.length_c   1.000
_cell.angle_alpha   90.00
_cell.angle_beta   90.00
_cell.angle_gamma   90.00
#
_symmetry.space_group_name_H-M   'P 1'
#
loop_
_entity.id
_entity.type
_entity.pdbx_description
1 polymer ?
#
loop_
_entity_poly.entity_id
_entity_poly.type
_entity_poly.pdbx_seq_one_letter_code
_entity_poly.pdbx_strand_id
1 'polypeptide(L)'
;MAQPPDAAAHPDPVAQREPVALEQRALEALKGLAQVRPQLEMDGWRNIWLLKPSYGSKGLGMRLVNEGVQKILQERDCLRVVQKYVERPFLIDGFKFDIRCW
;
A
#
# COMPACT_ATOMS: atom_id res chain seq x y z
N MET A 1 16.63 -0.90 51.88
CA MET A 1 16.71 -1.79 50.70
C MET A 1 15.30 -2.22 50.34
N ALA A 2 14.74 -1.68 49.26
CA ALA A 2 13.48 -2.13 48.68
C ALA A 2 13.77 -2.50 47.23
N GLN A 3 13.60 -3.77 46.86
CA GLN A 3 13.65 -4.20 45.47
C GLN A 3 12.40 -3.65 44.75
N PRO A 4 12.51 -3.15 43.51
CA PRO A 4 11.34 -2.82 42.72
C PRO A 4 10.59 -4.11 42.35
N PRO A 5 9.25 -4.07 42.24
CA PRO A 5 8.48 -5.23 41.84
C PRO A 5 8.87 -5.67 40.43
N ASP A 6 9.10 -6.97 40.31
CA ASP A 6 9.39 -7.70 39.08
C ASP A 6 8.36 -7.31 38.01
N ALA A 7 8.82 -6.62 36.98
CA ALA A 7 8.03 -6.28 35.82
C ALA A 7 7.80 -7.57 35.03
N ALA A 8 6.82 -8.35 35.48
CA ALA A 8 6.34 -9.52 34.79
C ALA A 8 6.01 -9.11 33.36
N ALA A 9 6.91 -9.48 32.45
CA ALA A 9 6.81 -9.26 31.02
C ALA A 9 5.41 -9.69 30.58
N HIS A 10 4.56 -8.71 30.25
CA HIS A 10 3.34 -9.00 29.53
C HIS A 10 3.78 -9.61 28.21
N PRO A 11 3.41 -10.87 27.92
CA PRO A 11 3.80 -11.50 26.67
C PRO A 11 3.18 -10.68 25.54
N ASP A 12 4.01 -10.26 24.58
CA ASP A 12 3.55 -9.57 23.39
C ASP A 12 2.39 -10.37 22.76
N PRO A 13 1.20 -9.78 22.54
CA PRO A 13 0.02 -10.48 22.03
C PRO A 13 0.19 -10.98 20.58
N VAL A 14 1.33 -10.67 19.97
CA VAL A 14 1.76 -11.16 18.65
C VAL A 14 2.44 -12.53 18.76
N ALA A 15 3.11 -12.83 19.88
CA ALA A 15 3.94 -14.02 20.04
C ALA A 15 3.14 -15.32 20.24
N GLN A 16 1.83 -15.24 20.55
CA GLN A 16 0.97 -16.40 20.83
C GLN A 16 0.08 -16.83 19.64
N ARG A 17 0.30 -16.30 18.45
CA ARG A 17 -0.49 -16.68 17.26
C ARG A 17 0.20 -17.84 16.55
N GLU A 18 -0.35 -19.04 16.70
CA GLU A 18 -0.03 -20.21 15.88
C GLU A 18 0.06 -19.81 14.39
N PRO A 19 1.22 -19.94 13.72
CA PRO A 19 1.45 -19.40 12.38
C PRO A 19 0.42 -19.85 11.34
N VAL A 20 -0.02 -21.11 11.44
CA VAL A 20 -1.01 -21.73 10.55
C VAL A 20 -2.39 -21.06 10.69
N ALA A 21 -2.77 -20.67 11.90
CA ALA A 21 -4.05 -20.00 12.14
C ALA A 21 -4.06 -18.56 11.60
N LEU A 22 -2.91 -17.88 11.59
CA LEU A 22 -2.81 -16.53 11.01
C LEU A 22 -2.90 -16.55 9.48
N GLU A 23 -2.22 -17.49 8.83
CA GLU A 23 -2.25 -17.66 7.38
C GLU A 23 -3.68 -17.93 6.88
N GLN A 24 -4.37 -18.88 7.50
CA GLN A 24 -5.74 -19.22 7.14
C GLN A 24 -6.68 -18.01 7.25
N ARG A 25 -6.59 -17.25 8.36
CA ARG A 25 -7.39 -16.05 8.56
C ARG A 25 -7.04 -14.94 7.56
N ALA A 26 -5.77 -14.80 7.19
CA ALA A 26 -5.34 -13.83 6.18
C ALA A 26 -5.91 -14.20 4.80
N LEU A 27 -5.91 -15.48 4.43
CA LEU A 27 -6.50 -15.96 3.18
C LEU A 27 -8.01 -15.73 3.13
N GLU A 28 -8.72 -15.99 4.23
CA GLU A 28 -10.15 -15.71 4.34
C GLU A 28 -10.46 -14.20 4.23
N ALA A 29 -9.67 -13.37 4.90
CA ALA A 29 -9.80 -11.92 4.79
C ALA A 29 -9.55 -11.43 3.36
N LEU A 30 -8.53 -11.96 2.66
CA LEU A 30 -8.25 -11.63 1.27
C LEU A 30 -9.38 -12.05 0.34
N LYS A 31 -9.97 -13.23 0.55
CA LYS A 31 -11.15 -13.69 -0.22
C LYS A 31 -12.34 -12.75 -0.02
N GLY A 32 -12.60 -12.29 1.21
CA GLY A 32 -13.64 -11.31 1.49
C GLY A 32 -13.35 -9.95 0.83
N LEU A 33 -12.10 -9.48 0.93
CA LEU A 33 -11.67 -8.22 0.30
C LEU A 33 -11.79 -8.24 -1.22
N ALA A 34 -11.49 -9.36 -1.87
CA ALA A 34 -11.58 -9.49 -3.33
C ALA A 34 -13.01 -9.27 -3.85
N GLN A 35 -14.03 -9.56 -3.03
CA GLN A 35 -15.44 -9.37 -3.40
C GLN A 35 -15.88 -7.90 -3.37
N VAL A 36 -15.23 -7.06 -2.55
CA VAL A 36 -15.61 -5.65 -2.36
C VAL A 36 -14.61 -4.65 -2.94
N ARG A 37 -13.40 -5.10 -3.30
CA ARG A 37 -12.32 -4.25 -3.84
C ARG A 37 -11.84 -4.77 -5.19
N PRO A 38 -12.43 -4.31 -6.31
CA PRO A 38 -12.06 -4.74 -7.66
C PRO A 38 -10.59 -4.51 -8.03
N GLN A 39 -9.93 -3.53 -7.39
CA GLN A 39 -8.53 -3.18 -7.67
C GLN A 39 -7.52 -3.97 -6.82
N LEU A 40 -7.97 -4.91 -5.97
CA LEU A 40 -7.10 -5.60 -5.02
C LEU A 40 -5.91 -6.30 -5.69
N GLU A 41 -6.13 -6.97 -6.83
CA GLU A 41 -5.07 -7.72 -7.50
C GLU A 41 -3.99 -6.80 -8.11
N MET A 42 -4.40 -5.63 -8.61
CA MET A 42 -3.52 -4.67 -9.29
C MET A 42 -2.73 -3.77 -8.32
N ASP A 43 -3.22 -3.60 -7.09
CA ASP A 43 -2.67 -2.67 -6.11
C ASP A 43 -1.30 -3.07 -5.57
N GLY A 44 -0.96 -4.35 -5.58
CA GLY A 44 0.27 -4.87 -4.98
C GLY A 44 0.32 -4.68 -3.47
N TRP A 45 1.52 -4.56 -2.90
CA TRP A 45 1.74 -4.46 -1.45
C TRP A 45 2.76 -3.39 -1.07
N ARG A 46 3.43 -2.76 -2.03
CA ARG A 46 4.46 -1.75 -1.76
C ARG A 46 3.87 -0.38 -1.46
N ASN A 47 2.54 -0.24 -1.57
CA ASN A 47 1.80 0.98 -1.29
C ASN A 47 2.32 2.17 -2.11
N ILE A 48 2.53 1.95 -3.42
CA ILE A 48 3.06 2.97 -4.31
C ILE A 48 1.94 3.90 -4.78
N TRP A 49 2.23 5.20 -4.79
CA TRP A 49 1.37 6.28 -5.22
C TRP A 49 2.04 7.10 -6.33
N LEU A 50 1.23 7.52 -7.30
CA LEU A 50 1.63 8.38 -8.40
C LEU A 50 1.13 9.80 -8.16
N LEU A 51 2.07 10.74 -8.10
CA LEU A 51 1.81 12.17 -7.97
C LEU A 51 1.85 12.78 -9.38
N LYS A 52 0.74 13.40 -9.80
CA LYS A 52 0.61 14.11 -11.08
C LYS A 52 0.46 15.61 -10.81
N PRO A 53 1.38 16.47 -11.26
CA PRO A 53 1.20 17.92 -11.15
C PRO A 53 -0.03 18.36 -11.94
N SER A 54 -0.68 19.46 -11.51
CA SER A 54 -1.87 19.99 -12.20
C SER A 54 -1.58 20.62 -13.55
N TYR A 55 -0.31 20.88 -13.83
CA TYR A 55 0.19 21.44 -15.08
C TYR A 55 1.29 20.54 -15.65
N GLY A 56 1.44 20.57 -16.96
CA GLY A 56 2.47 19.80 -17.67
C GLY A 56 1.90 18.77 -18.63
N SER A 57 2.73 18.36 -19.58
CA SER A 57 2.46 17.29 -20.53
C SER A 57 3.71 16.43 -20.68
N LYS A 58 3.61 15.32 -21.43
CA LYS A 58 4.75 14.43 -21.72
C LYS A 58 5.38 13.78 -20.47
N GLY A 59 4.59 13.62 -19.39
CA GLY A 59 5.03 12.97 -18.16
C GLY A 59 5.95 13.81 -17.27
N LEU A 60 6.16 15.09 -17.58
CA LEU A 60 7.04 15.97 -16.80
C LEU A 60 6.49 16.17 -15.37
N GLY A 61 7.38 16.04 -14.39
CA GLY A 61 7.07 16.26 -12.97
C GLY A 61 6.27 15.14 -12.30
N MET A 62 5.96 14.04 -13.00
CA MET A 62 5.33 12.87 -12.38
C MET A 62 6.30 12.15 -11.44
N ARG A 63 5.83 11.74 -10.27
CA ARG A 63 6.67 11.03 -9.27
C ARG A 63 5.95 9.81 -8.70
N LEU A 64 6.70 8.75 -8.44
CA LEU A 64 6.26 7.61 -7.65
C LEU A 64 6.82 7.71 -6.23
N VAL A 65 5.98 7.47 -5.23
CA VAL A 65 6.36 7.48 -3.82
C VAL A 65 5.70 6.31 -3.10
N ASN A 66 6.32 5.80 -2.06
CA ASN A 66 5.81 4.67 -1.26
C ASN A 66 5.72 4.97 0.24
N GLU A 67 5.80 6.25 0.60
CA GLU A 67 5.90 6.72 1.99
C GLU A 67 4.52 6.81 2.70
N GLY A 68 3.48 6.30 2.03
CA GLY A 68 2.10 6.33 2.48
C GLY A 68 1.38 7.66 2.19
N VAL A 69 0.08 7.56 1.94
CA VAL A 69 -0.76 8.73 1.59
C VAL A 69 -0.72 9.84 2.65
N GLN A 70 -0.56 9.49 3.92
CA GLN A 70 -0.53 10.46 5.01
C GLN A 70 0.66 11.42 4.90
N LYS A 71 1.85 10.90 4.59
CA LYS A 71 3.05 11.75 4.39
C LYS A 71 2.91 12.62 3.15
N ILE A 72 2.35 12.05 2.06
CA ILE A 72 2.07 12.79 0.83
C ILE A 72 1.15 13.99 1.13
N LEU A 73 0.10 13.80 1.93
CA LEU A 73 -0.86 14.87 2.27
C LEU A 73 -0.25 15.99 3.13
N GLN A 74 0.91 15.78 3.76
CA GLN A 74 1.61 16.82 4.52
C GLN A 74 2.37 17.81 3.63
N GLU A 75 2.68 17.45 2.37
CA GLU A 75 3.26 18.39 1.42
C GLU A 75 2.20 19.45 1.05
N ARG A 76 2.45 20.72 1.42
CA ARG A 76 1.54 21.84 1.20
C ARG A 76 1.79 22.53 -0.15
N ASP A 77 0.82 23.36 -0.55
CA ASP A 77 0.92 24.31 -1.68
C ASP A 77 1.22 23.72 -3.06
N CYS A 78 0.93 22.43 -3.25
CA CYS A 78 1.10 21.74 -4.53
C CYS A 78 -0.25 21.27 -5.07
N LEU A 79 -0.78 21.96 -6.08
CA LEU A 79 -1.93 21.48 -6.84
C LEU A 79 -1.53 20.21 -7.62
N ARG A 80 -2.09 19.06 -7.25
CA ARG A 80 -1.77 17.77 -7.88
C ARG A 80 -2.87 16.74 -7.67
N VAL A 81 -2.83 15.69 -8.48
CA VAL A 81 -3.60 14.46 -8.26
C VAL A 81 -2.69 13.41 -7.62
N VAL A 82 -3.15 12.79 -6.54
CA VAL A 82 -2.51 11.62 -5.92
C VAL A 82 -3.34 10.40 -6.31
N GLN A 83 -2.74 9.48 -7.06
CA GLN A 83 -3.40 8.31 -7.62
C GLN A 83 -2.70 7.04 -7.12
N LYS A 84 -3.44 6.02 -6.67
CA LYS A 84 -2.83 4.72 -6.35
C LYS A 84 -2.17 4.15 -7.61
N TYR A 85 -0.91 3.76 -7.51
CA TYR A 85 -0.18 3.20 -8.65
C TYR A 85 -0.56 1.73 -8.84
N VAL A 86 -0.78 1.35 -10.11
CA VAL A 86 -0.97 -0.04 -10.54
C VAL A 86 0.38 -0.74 -10.50
N GLU A 87 0.60 -1.53 -9.44
CA GLU A 87 1.86 -2.23 -9.16
C GLU A 87 1.99 -3.53 -9.96
N ARG A 88 0.87 -4.17 -10.30
CA ARG A 88 0.82 -5.38 -11.13
C ARG A 88 0.06 -5.11 -12.44
N PRO A 89 0.61 -4.30 -13.36
CA PRO A 89 0.00 -4.08 -14.66
C PRO A 89 0.04 -5.36 -15.50
N PHE A 90 -0.88 -5.48 -16.46
CA PHE A 90 -0.72 -6.44 -17.54
C PHE A 90 0.48 -6.03 -18.40
N LEU A 91 1.34 -7.01 -18.73
CA LEU A 91 2.60 -6.78 -19.44
C LEU A 91 2.56 -7.49 -20.80
N ILE A 92 3.09 -6.83 -21.83
CA ILE A 92 3.38 -7.43 -23.13
C ILE A 92 4.90 -7.42 -23.27
N ASP A 93 5.50 -8.59 -23.44
CA ASP A 93 6.96 -8.78 -23.51
C ASP A 93 7.73 -8.16 -22.31
N GLY A 94 7.10 -8.14 -21.13
CA GLY A 94 7.68 -7.54 -19.91
C GLY A 94 7.55 -6.02 -19.81
N PHE A 95 6.95 -5.36 -20.80
CA PHE A 95 6.74 -3.91 -20.81
C PHE A 95 5.31 -3.54 -20.40
N LYS A 96 5.21 -2.48 -19.58
CA LYS A 96 3.94 -1.83 -19.25
C LYS A 96 3.50 -0.96 -20.42
N PHE A 97 2.21 -0.98 -20.74
CA PHE A 97 1.61 -0.14 -21.78
C PHE A 97 0.32 0.54 -21.27
N ASP A 98 -0.17 1.49 -22.05
CA ASP A 98 -1.48 2.10 -21.91
C ASP A 98 -2.24 2.04 -23.24
N ILE A 99 -3.57 2.10 -23.17
CA ILE A 99 -4.44 2.10 -24.35
C ILE A 99 -5.01 3.51 -24.51
N ARG A 100 -4.83 4.09 -25.71
CA ARG A 100 -5.54 5.30 -26.13
C ARG A 100 -6.75 4.91 -26.97
N CYS A 101 -7.94 5.21 -26.47
CA CYS A 101 -9.18 5.18 -27.25
C CYS A 101 -9.65 6.61 -27.52
N TRP A 102 -10.19 6.87 -28.71
CA TRP A 102 -10.80 8.15 -29.11
C TRP A 102 -12.31 8.11 -28.95
#